data_AF-A0AAT9LPG0-F1
#
_entry.id   AF-A0AAT9LPG0-F1
#
_cell.length_a   1.000
_cell.length_b   1.000
_cell.length_c   1.000
_cell.angle_alpha   90.00
_cell.angle_beta   90.00
_cell.angle_gamma   90.00
#
_symmetry.space_group_name_H-M   'P 1'
#
loop_
_entity.id
_entity.type
_entity.pdbx_description
1 polymer ?
#
loop_
_entity_poly.entity_id
_entity_poly.type
_entity_poly.pdbx_seq_one_letter_code
_entity_poly.pdbx_strand_id
1 'polypeptide(L)'
;MATQHLESLGLDPGQVRNAIRFHRAYAETALAELESAGSDDADLAFTLRADAASALREAAQWALLLDPVPATRLLRRAGDQFLQLGQAFGAYLEVLAGGGKRGADPVVLAQALRDMSDRPRDDVEDEYQPMPEIRFQQQQQAYLVVAASAVATQADGRADADRAYSSRDVLGSALGENLETSAHSTGVLPVGSLGTPIHRFWSVARNLLGDSGQDVFEIARHLVAMCQAYEEAISLARANDYLWRNGAAPVDIADLDIAGISALTVRRFDGDRLEAALADATLGRGLSPIARVPFELGISLAGR
;
A
#
# COMPACT_ATOMS: atom_id res chain seq x y z
N MET A 1 -0.82 21.53 -6.16
CA MET A 1 0.02 20.41 -5.71
C MET A 1 0.72 19.73 -6.88
N ALA A 2 0.00 19.10 -7.83
CA ALA A 2 0.60 18.36 -8.96
C ALA A 2 1.80 19.05 -9.64
N THR A 3 1.67 20.32 -10.06
CA THR A 3 2.78 21.05 -10.72
C THR A 3 4.03 21.19 -9.85
N GLN A 4 3.87 21.43 -8.55
CA GLN A 4 4.99 21.62 -7.61
C GLN A 4 5.75 20.31 -7.36
N HIS A 5 5.05 19.17 -7.33
CA HIS A 5 5.68 17.85 -7.21
C HIS A 5 6.53 17.54 -8.44
N LEU A 6 5.99 17.79 -9.63
CA LEU A 6 6.74 17.60 -10.88
C LEU A 6 7.96 18.51 -10.97
N GLU A 7 7.84 19.78 -10.58
CA GLU A 7 8.97 20.71 -10.52
C GLU A 7 10.06 20.24 -9.54
N SER A 8 9.66 19.79 -8.34
CA SER A 8 10.59 19.28 -7.32
C SER A 8 11.36 18.04 -7.81
N LEU A 9 10.67 17.18 -8.56
CA LEU A 9 11.24 15.99 -9.19
C LEU A 9 11.97 16.30 -10.52
N GLY A 10 11.80 17.49 -11.10
CA GLY A 10 12.34 17.83 -12.41
C GLY A 10 11.78 16.98 -13.55
N LEU A 11 10.49 16.61 -13.46
CA LEU A 11 9.79 15.76 -14.42
C LEU A 11 8.91 16.59 -15.36
N ASP A 12 8.95 16.24 -16.66
CA ASP A 12 8.07 16.83 -17.65
C ASP A 12 6.64 16.25 -17.56
N PRO A 13 5.58 17.08 -17.48
CA PRO A 13 4.20 16.59 -17.43
C PRO A 13 3.79 15.78 -18.66
N GLY A 14 4.37 16.04 -19.83
CA GLY A 14 4.15 15.23 -21.03
C GLY A 14 4.71 13.83 -20.87
N GLN A 15 5.92 13.69 -20.34
CA GLN A 15 6.54 12.41 -20.06
C GLN A 15 5.77 11.58 -19.03
N VAL A 16 5.29 12.20 -17.95
CA VAL A 16 4.44 11.52 -16.95
C VAL A 16 3.18 10.95 -17.61
N ARG A 17 2.51 11.71 -18.49
CA ARG A 17 1.34 11.21 -19.24
C ARG A 17 1.69 10.07 -20.19
N ASN A 18 2.87 10.11 -20.80
CA ASN A 18 3.34 9.03 -21.67
C ASN A 18 3.59 7.74 -20.87
N ALA A 19 4.23 7.83 -19.70
CA ALA A 19 4.42 6.70 -18.80
C ALA A 19 3.08 6.08 -18.36
N ILE A 20 2.12 6.90 -17.93
CA ILE A 20 0.75 6.42 -17.58
C ILE A 20 0.13 5.67 -18.76
N ARG A 21 0.22 6.22 -19.98
CA ARG A 21 -0.36 5.60 -21.18
C ARG A 21 0.32 4.27 -21.50
N PHE A 22 1.64 4.23 -21.43
CA PHE A 22 2.44 3.04 -21.71
C PHE A 22 2.05 1.90 -20.76
N HIS A 23 2.14 2.11 -19.45
CA HIS A 23 1.85 1.06 -18.48
C HIS A 23 0.39 0.60 -18.52
N ARG A 24 -0.56 1.52 -18.80
CA ARG A 24 -1.96 1.14 -19.00
C ARG A 24 -2.15 0.26 -20.24
N ALA A 25 -1.55 0.63 -21.37
CA ALA A 25 -1.65 -0.14 -22.60
C ALA A 25 -0.99 -1.53 -22.45
N TYR A 26 0.15 -1.60 -21.75
CA TYR A 26 0.81 -2.86 -21.41
C TYR A 26 -0.11 -3.76 -20.58
N ALA A 27 -0.69 -3.23 -19.50
CA ALA A 27 -1.62 -3.99 -18.67
C ALA A 27 -2.87 -4.46 -19.45
N GLU A 28 -3.42 -3.60 -20.31
CA GLU A 28 -4.58 -3.95 -21.14
C GLU A 28 -4.24 -5.05 -22.15
N THR A 29 -3.01 -5.06 -22.68
CA THR A 29 -2.52 -6.13 -23.57
C THR A 29 -2.37 -7.45 -22.81
N ALA A 30 -1.71 -7.44 -21.66
CA ALA A 30 -1.53 -8.64 -20.83
C ALA A 30 -2.87 -9.26 -20.39
N LEU A 31 -3.87 -8.43 -20.06
CA LEU A 31 -5.22 -8.91 -19.74
C LEU A 31 -5.95 -9.51 -20.95
N ALA A 32 -5.82 -8.91 -22.14
CA ALA A 32 -6.42 -9.46 -23.36
C ALA A 32 -5.78 -10.80 -23.76
N GLU A 33 -4.46 -10.93 -23.58
CA GLU A 33 -3.75 -12.20 -23.76
C GLU A 33 -4.18 -13.24 -22.74
N LEU A 34 -4.36 -12.85 -21.47
CA LEU A 34 -4.86 -13.73 -20.41
C LEU A 34 -6.25 -14.28 -20.74
N GLU A 35 -7.15 -13.42 -21.24
CA GLU A 35 -8.49 -13.84 -21.69
C GLU A 35 -8.43 -14.81 -22.88
N SER A 36 -7.41 -14.67 -23.75
CA SER A 36 -7.23 -15.48 -24.95
C SER A 36 -6.54 -16.82 -24.68
N ALA A 37 -5.67 -16.89 -23.67
CA ALA A 37 -4.89 -18.08 -23.32
C ALA A 37 -5.74 -19.24 -22.77
N GLY A 38 -6.94 -18.95 -22.23
CA GLY A 38 -7.80 -19.95 -21.61
C GLY A 38 -7.26 -20.46 -20.27
N SER A 39 -7.87 -21.53 -19.73
CA SER A 39 -7.54 -22.10 -18.41
C SER A 39 -6.42 -23.14 -18.42
N ASP A 40 -5.87 -23.47 -19.58
CA ASP A 40 -5.06 -24.68 -19.75
C ASP A 40 -3.58 -24.49 -19.38
N ASP A 41 -3.10 -23.24 -19.28
CA ASP A 41 -1.73 -22.89 -18.88
C ASP A 41 -1.73 -21.97 -17.65
N ALA A 42 -1.64 -22.57 -16.47
CA ALA A 42 -1.67 -21.86 -15.20
C ALA A 42 -0.46 -20.94 -15.00
N ASP A 43 0.72 -21.32 -15.51
CA ASP A 43 1.96 -20.54 -15.37
C ASP A 43 1.90 -19.29 -16.25
N LEU A 44 1.43 -19.44 -17.49
CA LEU A 44 1.18 -18.30 -18.38
C LEU A 44 0.10 -17.38 -17.79
N ALA A 45 -0.99 -17.94 -17.27
CA ALA A 45 -2.06 -17.16 -16.67
C ALA A 45 -1.59 -16.36 -15.44
N PHE A 46 -0.77 -16.98 -14.59
CA PHE A 46 -0.11 -16.31 -13.47
C PHE A 46 0.77 -15.15 -13.95
N THR A 47 1.63 -15.41 -14.94
CA THR A 47 2.59 -14.43 -15.46
C THR A 47 1.88 -13.20 -16.05
N LEU A 48 0.90 -13.42 -16.93
CA LEU A 48 0.14 -12.34 -17.56
C LEU A 48 -0.65 -11.50 -16.54
N ARG A 49 -1.20 -12.14 -15.51
CA ARG A 49 -1.90 -11.43 -14.43
C ARG A 49 -0.94 -10.63 -13.56
N ALA A 50 0.23 -11.17 -13.23
CA ALA A 50 1.27 -10.48 -12.46
C ALA A 50 1.80 -9.25 -13.22
N ASP A 51 2.01 -9.39 -14.53
CA ASP A 51 2.39 -8.32 -15.44
C ASP A 51 1.33 -7.20 -15.48
N ALA A 52 0.06 -7.58 -15.65
CA ALA A 52 -1.04 -6.62 -15.64
C ALA A 52 -1.16 -5.89 -14.30
N ALA A 53 -1.07 -6.60 -13.18
CA ALA A 53 -1.14 -6.03 -11.84
C ALA A 53 -0.02 -5.01 -11.61
N SER A 54 1.21 -5.38 -11.97
CA SER A 54 2.40 -4.54 -11.78
C SER A 54 2.35 -3.29 -12.66
N ALA A 55 1.96 -3.43 -13.93
CA ALA A 55 1.82 -2.29 -14.82
C ALA A 55 0.66 -1.35 -14.41
N LEU A 56 -0.46 -1.87 -13.91
CA LEU A 56 -1.53 -1.03 -13.35
C LEU A 56 -1.06 -0.26 -12.11
N ARG A 57 -0.28 -0.90 -11.22
CA ARG A 57 0.34 -0.26 -10.06
C ARG A 57 1.26 0.88 -10.50
N GLU A 58 2.15 0.64 -11.46
CA GLU A 58 3.07 1.66 -11.97
C GLU A 58 2.31 2.82 -12.64
N ALA A 59 1.31 2.52 -13.47
CA ALA A 59 0.43 3.54 -14.04
C ALA A 59 -0.25 4.39 -12.95
N ALA A 60 -0.63 3.78 -11.82
CA ALA A 60 -1.23 4.48 -10.70
C ALA A 60 -0.24 5.41 -9.99
N GLN A 61 1.00 4.95 -9.77
CA GLN A 61 2.07 5.76 -9.17
C GLN A 61 2.33 7.03 -9.99
N TRP A 62 2.45 6.89 -11.31
CA TRP A 62 2.58 8.04 -12.20
C TRP A 62 1.34 8.94 -12.22
N ALA A 63 0.15 8.34 -12.19
CA ALA A 63 -1.10 9.09 -12.17
C ALA A 63 -1.27 9.93 -10.88
N LEU A 64 -0.77 9.45 -9.74
CA LEU A 64 -0.83 10.18 -8.46
C LEU A 64 -0.20 11.57 -8.58
N LEU A 65 0.90 11.70 -9.34
CA LEU A 65 1.58 12.98 -9.55
C LEU A 65 0.71 14.03 -10.25
N LEU A 66 -0.31 13.60 -10.99
CA LEU A 66 -1.17 14.49 -11.78
C LEU A 66 -2.54 14.69 -11.15
N ASP A 67 -3.22 13.59 -10.80
CA ASP A 67 -4.56 13.60 -10.23
C ASP A 67 -4.83 12.29 -9.47
N PRO A 68 -5.22 12.35 -8.19
CA PRO A 68 -5.56 11.15 -7.45
C PRO A 68 -6.76 10.37 -8.03
N VAL A 69 -7.63 10.92 -8.90
CA VAL A 69 -8.91 10.26 -9.31
C VAL A 69 -8.57 9.09 -10.22
N PRO A 70 -7.87 9.31 -11.35
CA PRO A 70 -7.43 8.21 -12.19
C PRO A 70 -6.52 7.26 -11.42
N ALA A 71 -5.66 7.76 -10.52
CA ALA A 71 -4.78 6.92 -9.71
C ALA A 71 -5.57 5.92 -8.85
N THR A 72 -6.56 6.37 -8.08
CA THR A 72 -7.43 5.50 -7.26
C THR A 72 -8.08 4.38 -8.08
N ARG A 73 -8.54 4.69 -9.30
CA ARG A 73 -9.13 3.67 -10.19
C ARG A 73 -8.11 2.64 -10.65
N LEU A 74 -6.88 3.07 -10.92
CA LEU A 74 -5.78 2.18 -11.32
C LEU A 74 -5.31 1.33 -10.13
N LEU A 75 -5.18 1.90 -8.93
CA LEU A 75 -4.86 1.17 -7.69
C LEU A 75 -5.89 0.08 -7.41
N ARG A 76 -7.19 0.37 -7.56
CA ARG A 76 -8.25 -0.63 -7.40
C ARG A 76 -8.11 -1.77 -8.42
N ARG A 77 -7.93 -1.44 -9.70
CA ARG A 77 -7.72 -2.46 -10.73
C ARG A 77 -6.47 -3.31 -10.46
N ALA A 78 -5.38 -2.70 -10.01
CA ALA A 78 -4.17 -3.42 -9.61
C ALA A 78 -4.44 -4.32 -8.39
N GLY A 79 -5.16 -3.80 -7.40
CA GLY A 79 -5.60 -4.52 -6.20
C GLY A 79 -6.37 -5.78 -6.53
N ASP A 80 -7.40 -5.65 -7.37
CA ASP A 80 -8.20 -6.76 -7.89
C ASP A 80 -7.34 -7.85 -8.55
N GLN A 81 -6.30 -7.48 -9.31
CA GLN A 81 -5.40 -8.47 -9.95
C GLN A 81 -4.46 -9.14 -8.95
N PHE A 82 -3.88 -8.39 -8.01
CA PHE A 82 -3.04 -8.96 -6.95
C PHE A 82 -3.83 -9.89 -6.02
N LEU A 83 -5.08 -9.55 -5.69
CA LEU A 83 -5.95 -10.45 -4.91
C LEU A 83 -6.25 -11.75 -5.65
N GLN A 84 -6.44 -11.69 -6.97
CA GLN A 84 -6.58 -12.89 -7.81
C GLN A 84 -5.29 -13.73 -7.93
N LEU A 85 -4.14 -13.19 -7.51
CA LEU A 85 -2.88 -13.91 -7.35
C LEU A 85 -2.63 -14.37 -5.90
N GLY A 86 -3.60 -14.15 -5.00
CA GLY A 86 -3.47 -14.45 -3.59
C GLY A 86 -2.43 -13.58 -2.86
N GLN A 87 -2.18 -12.36 -3.35
CA GLN A 87 -1.20 -11.45 -2.77
C GLN A 87 -1.88 -10.42 -1.85
N ALA A 88 -1.44 -10.33 -0.60
CA ALA A 88 -1.94 -9.39 0.40
C ALA A 88 -1.77 -7.91 0.00
N PHE A 89 -0.77 -7.63 -0.84
CA PHE A 89 -0.59 -6.31 -1.42
C PHE A 89 -1.84 -5.83 -2.16
N GLY A 90 -2.62 -6.74 -2.76
CA GLY A 90 -3.89 -6.37 -3.40
C GLY A 90 -4.92 -5.81 -2.42
N ALA A 91 -5.01 -6.39 -1.22
CA ALA A 91 -5.87 -5.86 -0.15
C ALA A 91 -5.40 -4.47 0.31
N TYR A 92 -4.08 -4.28 0.46
CA TYR A 92 -3.52 -2.97 0.77
C TYR A 92 -3.92 -1.92 -0.27
N LEU A 93 -3.76 -2.20 -1.57
CA LEU A 93 -4.16 -1.29 -2.65
C LEU A 93 -5.66 -0.98 -2.66
N GLU A 94 -6.53 -1.96 -2.39
CA GLU A 94 -7.98 -1.76 -2.28
C GLU A 94 -8.35 -0.79 -1.16
N VAL A 95 -7.71 -0.94 0.00
CA VAL A 95 -7.90 -0.04 1.16
C VAL A 95 -7.37 1.36 0.82
N LEU A 96 -6.19 1.46 0.19
CA LEU A 96 -5.66 2.75 -0.28
C LEU A 96 -6.62 3.44 -1.24
N ALA A 97 -7.25 2.69 -2.13
CA ALA A 97 -8.23 3.18 -3.09
C ALA A 97 -9.60 3.57 -2.46
N GLY A 98 -9.70 3.61 -1.12
CA GLY A 98 -10.86 4.10 -0.38
C GLY A 98 -11.97 3.08 -0.20
N GLY A 99 -11.73 1.79 -0.47
CA GLY A 99 -12.69 0.71 -0.31
C GLY A 99 -13.88 0.83 -1.28
N GLY A 100 -13.85 0.06 -2.37
CA GLY A 100 -15.02 -0.06 -3.25
C GLY A 100 -16.16 -0.88 -2.63
N LYS A 101 -17.23 -1.14 -3.40
CA LYS A 101 -18.28 -2.13 -3.04
C LYS A 101 -17.72 -3.55 -2.78
N ARG A 102 -16.46 -3.80 -3.17
CA ARG A 102 -15.69 -5.04 -2.98
C ARG A 102 -14.45 -4.85 -2.10
N GLY A 103 -14.41 -3.81 -1.26
CA GLY A 103 -13.25 -3.54 -0.40
C GLY A 103 -12.80 -4.79 0.37
N ALA A 104 -11.53 -4.81 0.78
CA ALA A 104 -10.91 -5.98 1.41
C ALA A 104 -11.79 -6.59 2.50
N ASP A 105 -12.26 -7.82 2.26
CA ASP A 105 -13.22 -8.49 3.12
C ASP A 105 -12.59 -8.79 4.49
N PRO A 106 -13.14 -8.27 5.61
CA PRO A 106 -12.62 -8.51 6.95
C PRO A 106 -12.44 -9.99 7.28
N VAL A 107 -13.31 -10.87 6.79
CA VAL A 107 -13.24 -12.32 7.04
C VAL A 107 -12.03 -12.92 6.32
N VAL A 108 -11.82 -12.54 5.06
CA VAL A 108 -10.66 -12.97 4.26
C VAL A 108 -9.35 -12.49 4.90
N LEU A 109 -9.31 -11.23 5.36
CA LEU A 109 -8.14 -10.69 6.05
C LEU A 109 -7.87 -11.41 7.37
N ALA A 110 -8.91 -11.69 8.16
CA ALA A 110 -8.78 -12.44 9.41
C ALA A 110 -8.27 -13.87 9.17
N GLN A 111 -8.73 -14.52 8.10
CA GLN A 111 -8.25 -15.83 7.70
C GLN A 111 -6.77 -15.79 7.29
N ALA A 112 -6.37 -14.84 6.44
CA ALA A 112 -4.98 -14.66 6.04
C ALA A 112 -4.05 -14.34 7.23
N LEU A 113 -4.53 -13.57 8.21
CA LEU A 113 -3.78 -13.29 9.45
C LEU A 113 -3.58 -14.54 10.30
N ARG A 114 -4.57 -15.43 10.37
CA ARG A 114 -4.42 -16.72 11.07
C ARG A 114 -3.44 -17.65 10.37
N ASP A 115 -3.48 -17.68 9.04
CA ASP A 115 -2.56 -18.48 8.21
C ASP A 115 -1.11 -18.00 8.34
N MET A 116 -0.91 -16.72 8.64
CA MET A 116 0.39 -16.14 8.94
C MET A 116 0.94 -16.56 10.32
N SER A 117 0.10 -16.87 11.31
CA SER A 117 0.50 -17.13 12.71
C SER A 117 0.89 -18.58 13.04
N ASP A 118 0.95 -19.48 12.05
CA ASP A 118 1.39 -20.89 12.20
C ASP A 118 0.59 -21.74 13.21
N ARG A 119 -0.64 -21.31 13.57
CA ARG A 119 -1.53 -22.15 14.37
C ARG A 119 -2.08 -23.30 13.52
N PRO A 120 -1.95 -24.56 13.97
CA PRO A 120 -2.60 -25.68 13.31
C PRO A 120 -4.09 -25.37 13.13
N ARG A 121 -4.58 -25.45 11.90
CA ARG A 121 -6.02 -25.50 11.65
C ARG A 121 -6.47 -26.87 12.11
N ASP A 122 -7.14 -26.95 13.25
CA ASP A 122 -7.50 -28.24 13.84
C ASP A 122 -8.51 -29.03 12.96
N ASP A 123 -9.25 -28.41 12.03
CA ASP A 123 -10.41 -29.08 11.40
C ASP A 123 -10.72 -28.69 9.94
N VAL A 124 -9.76 -28.43 9.05
CA VAL A 124 -10.12 -28.07 7.66
C VAL A 124 -9.39 -28.85 6.57
N GLU A 125 -10.04 -29.93 6.14
CA GLU A 125 -9.76 -30.62 4.86
C GLU A 125 -10.03 -29.65 3.69
N ASP A 126 -8.98 -29.36 2.89
CA ASP A 126 -9.03 -28.71 1.57
C ASP A 126 -9.82 -27.38 1.45
N GLU A 127 -9.81 -26.50 2.47
CA GLU A 127 -10.37 -25.15 2.29
C GLU A 127 -9.48 -24.25 1.42
N TYR A 128 -10.14 -23.53 0.51
CA TYR A 128 -9.62 -22.40 -0.25
C TYR A 128 -8.72 -21.50 0.63
N GLN A 129 -7.42 -21.45 0.32
CA GLN A 129 -6.49 -20.50 0.93
C GLN A 129 -6.50 -19.21 0.12
N PRO A 130 -7.02 -18.09 0.66
CA PRO A 130 -7.12 -16.85 -0.09
C PRO A 130 -5.76 -16.26 -0.44
N MET A 131 -4.73 -16.55 0.36
CA MET A 131 -3.36 -16.06 0.18
C MET A 131 -2.37 -17.20 0.45
N PRO A 132 -2.04 -18.03 -0.56
CA PRO A 132 -1.17 -19.18 -0.38
C PRO A 132 0.24 -18.73 0.04
N GLU A 133 0.86 -19.50 0.92
CA GLU A 133 2.25 -19.30 1.38
C GLU A 133 2.53 -17.95 2.08
N ILE A 134 1.51 -17.21 2.50
CA ILE A 134 1.65 -15.89 3.16
C ILE A 134 2.68 -15.91 4.31
N ARG A 135 2.77 -17.03 5.04
CA ARG A 135 3.74 -17.28 6.12
C ARG A 135 5.21 -17.15 5.72
N PHE A 136 5.55 -17.32 4.45
CA PHE A 136 6.92 -17.23 3.93
C PHE A 136 7.21 -15.92 3.19
N GLN A 137 6.18 -15.07 3.02
CA GLN A 137 6.26 -13.87 2.19
C GLN A 137 6.19 -12.61 3.07
N GLN A 138 7.31 -12.21 3.68
CA GLN A 138 7.32 -11.17 4.71
C GLN A 138 6.82 -9.80 4.21
N GLN A 139 7.10 -9.48 2.94
CA GLN A 139 6.54 -8.27 2.31
C GLN A 139 5.00 -8.33 2.25
N GLN A 140 4.42 -9.47 1.89
CA GLN A 140 2.96 -9.63 1.87
C GLN A 140 2.37 -9.55 3.28
N GLN A 141 3.05 -10.10 4.29
CA GLN A 141 2.63 -9.99 5.68
C GLN A 141 2.59 -8.53 6.18
N ALA A 142 3.58 -7.72 5.81
CA ALA A 142 3.62 -6.30 6.13
C ALA A 142 2.42 -5.54 5.54
N TYR A 143 2.07 -5.83 4.29
CA TYR A 143 0.89 -5.25 3.65
C TYR A 143 -0.42 -5.74 4.27
N LEU A 144 -0.49 -7.02 4.63
CA LEU A 144 -1.65 -7.61 5.28
C LEU A 144 -1.98 -6.92 6.60
N VAL A 145 -0.99 -6.74 7.48
CA VAL A 145 -1.25 -6.14 8.81
C VAL A 145 -1.67 -4.68 8.71
N VAL A 146 -1.10 -3.90 7.78
CA VAL A 146 -1.50 -2.50 7.57
C VAL A 146 -2.90 -2.41 6.98
N ALA A 147 -3.21 -3.25 5.98
CA ALA A 147 -4.56 -3.31 5.39
C ALA A 147 -5.60 -3.71 6.44
N ALA A 148 -5.31 -4.74 7.25
CA ALA A 148 -6.19 -5.19 8.33
C ALA A 148 -6.44 -4.11 9.39
N SER A 149 -5.41 -3.39 9.85
CA SER A 149 -5.58 -2.28 10.80
C SER A 149 -6.47 -1.17 10.25
N ALA A 150 -6.29 -0.82 8.97
CA ALA A 150 -7.13 0.19 8.33
C ALA A 150 -8.58 -0.26 8.16
N VAL A 151 -8.82 -1.53 7.82
CA VAL A 151 -10.19 -2.08 7.72
C VAL A 151 -10.85 -2.17 9.09
N ALA A 152 -10.12 -2.60 10.13
CA ALA A 152 -10.62 -2.69 11.49
C ALA A 152 -11.12 -1.32 12.00
N THR A 153 -10.35 -0.26 11.78
CA THR A 153 -10.72 1.10 12.23
C THR A 153 -11.82 1.77 11.42
N GLN A 154 -11.97 1.45 10.13
CA GLN A 154 -13.10 1.97 9.32
C GLN A 154 -14.45 1.42 9.78
N ALA A 155 -14.45 0.22 10.37
CA ALA A 155 -15.67 -0.42 10.82
C ALA A 155 -16.30 0.33 12.01
N ASP A 156 -15.50 0.94 12.88
CA ASP A 156 -15.99 1.66 14.07
C ASP A 156 -16.84 2.90 13.77
N GLY A 157 -16.69 3.49 12.57
CA GLY A 157 -17.42 4.69 12.15
C GLY A 157 -18.77 4.45 11.46
N ARG A 158 -19.11 3.22 11.05
CA ARG A 158 -20.36 2.91 10.33
C ARG A 158 -21.37 2.20 11.24
N ALA A 159 -22.50 2.86 11.44
CA ALA A 159 -23.67 2.44 12.23
C ALA A 159 -24.52 1.31 11.59
N ASP A 160 -23.93 0.41 10.82
CA ASP A 160 -24.59 -0.84 10.41
C ASP A 160 -24.31 -1.92 11.46
N ALA A 161 -25.02 -1.80 12.59
CA ALA A 161 -24.77 -2.53 13.81
C ALA A 161 -25.05 -4.05 13.73
N ASP A 162 -25.93 -4.53 12.85
CA ASP A 162 -26.47 -5.89 12.99
C ASP A 162 -25.71 -7.00 12.25
N ARG A 163 -24.85 -6.68 11.26
CA ARG A 163 -23.97 -7.68 10.59
C ARG A 163 -22.52 -7.60 11.00
N ALA A 164 -22.10 -6.50 11.63
CA ALA A 164 -20.70 -6.22 11.87
C ALA A 164 -20.19 -6.77 13.20
N TYR A 165 -21.06 -7.18 14.12
CA TYR A 165 -20.64 -7.63 15.45
C TYR A 165 -19.81 -8.92 15.45
N SER A 166 -20.12 -9.90 14.58
CA SER A 166 -19.37 -11.18 14.56
C SER A 166 -18.10 -11.10 13.72
N SER A 167 -18.10 -10.38 12.60
CA SER A 167 -16.93 -10.27 11.71
C SER A 167 -15.87 -9.29 12.23
N ARG A 168 -16.26 -8.25 12.97
CA ARG A 168 -15.32 -7.29 13.59
C ARG A 168 -14.49 -7.94 14.69
N ASP A 169 -15.13 -8.70 15.56
CA ASP A 169 -14.45 -9.40 16.66
C ASP A 169 -13.41 -10.40 16.12
N VAL A 170 -13.75 -11.07 15.01
CA VAL A 170 -12.88 -12.01 14.30
C VAL A 170 -11.62 -11.33 13.75
N LEU A 171 -11.75 -10.22 13.02
CA LEU A 171 -10.59 -9.51 12.47
C LEU A 171 -9.75 -8.86 13.58
N GLY A 172 -10.40 -8.18 14.52
CA GLY A 172 -9.74 -7.51 15.64
C GLY A 172 -8.92 -8.47 16.49
N SER A 173 -9.49 -9.63 16.84
CA SER A 173 -8.80 -10.67 17.61
C SER A 173 -7.59 -11.25 16.87
N ALA A 174 -7.76 -11.60 15.58
CA ALA A 174 -6.66 -12.14 14.77
C ALA A 174 -5.52 -11.12 14.58
N LEU A 175 -5.88 -9.84 14.39
CA LEU A 175 -4.91 -8.76 14.23
C LEU A 175 -4.17 -8.46 15.54
N GLY A 176 -4.90 -8.36 16.66
CA GLY A 176 -4.32 -8.12 17.98
C GLY A 176 -3.29 -9.18 18.34
N GLU A 177 -3.65 -10.46 18.15
CA GLU A 177 -2.74 -11.58 18.39
C GLU A 177 -1.44 -11.45 17.56
N ASN A 178 -1.55 -11.14 16.27
CA ASN A 178 -0.39 -10.99 15.38
C ASN A 178 0.48 -9.79 15.75
N LEU A 179 -0.10 -8.68 16.18
CA LEU A 179 0.63 -7.48 16.59
C LEU A 179 1.37 -7.65 17.92
N GLU A 180 0.88 -8.54 18.79
CA GLU A 180 1.46 -8.85 20.10
C GLU A 180 2.54 -9.94 20.02
N THR A 181 2.31 -10.99 19.24
CA THR A 181 3.13 -12.22 19.29
C THR A 181 4.12 -12.37 18.14
N SER A 182 3.93 -11.66 17.02
CA SER A 182 4.80 -11.82 15.86
C SER A 182 6.22 -11.31 16.10
N ALA A 183 7.21 -12.10 15.69
CA ALA A 183 8.62 -11.72 15.67
C ALA A 183 8.90 -10.51 14.75
N HIS A 184 7.99 -10.18 13.82
CA HIS A 184 8.13 -9.01 12.96
C HIS A 184 8.01 -7.69 13.71
N SER A 185 7.43 -7.68 14.92
CA SER A 185 7.36 -6.49 15.77
C SER A 185 8.74 -5.91 16.16
N THR A 186 9.79 -6.72 16.10
CA THR A 186 11.20 -6.32 16.29
C THR A 186 12.09 -6.69 15.10
N GLY A 187 11.49 -7.19 14.02
CA GLY A 187 12.20 -7.69 12.85
C GLY A 187 12.82 -6.59 11.99
N VAL A 188 13.93 -6.92 11.32
CA VAL A 188 14.69 -5.99 10.46
C VAL A 188 14.70 -6.38 8.98
N LEU A 189 13.88 -7.35 8.60
CA LEU A 189 13.77 -7.78 7.19
C LEU A 189 13.29 -6.59 6.33
N PRO A 190 13.90 -6.35 5.18
CA PRO A 190 13.53 -5.24 4.30
C PRO A 190 12.19 -5.53 3.60
N VAL A 191 11.38 -4.49 3.45
CA VAL A 191 10.08 -4.50 2.76
C VAL A 191 10.02 -3.30 1.81
N GLY A 192 9.48 -3.52 0.61
CA GLY A 192 9.34 -2.47 -0.41
C GLY A 192 10.67 -2.09 -1.08
N SER A 193 10.60 -1.16 -2.03
CA SER A 193 11.75 -0.74 -2.85
C SER A 193 12.79 0.06 -2.06
N LEU A 194 12.40 0.70 -0.96
CA LEU A 194 13.29 1.43 -0.06
C LEU A 194 13.97 0.53 0.99
N GLY A 195 13.65 -0.77 1.03
CA GLY A 195 14.18 -1.69 2.03
C GLY A 195 13.74 -1.35 3.46
N THR A 196 12.52 -0.83 3.61
CA THR A 196 11.97 -0.40 4.90
C THR A 196 11.88 -1.59 5.86
N PRO A 197 12.47 -1.53 7.06
CA PRO A 197 12.39 -2.62 8.03
C PRO A 197 10.96 -3.00 8.41
N ILE A 198 10.63 -4.29 8.38
CA ILE A 198 9.27 -4.81 8.61
C ILE A 198 8.63 -4.37 9.94
N HIS A 199 9.40 -4.18 11.01
CA HIS A 199 8.85 -3.70 12.29
C HIS A 199 8.17 -2.33 12.19
N ARG A 200 8.55 -1.50 11.20
CA ARG A 200 7.90 -0.21 10.96
C ARG A 200 6.45 -0.40 10.51
N PHE A 201 6.18 -1.38 9.65
CA PHE A 201 4.82 -1.72 9.24
C PHE A 201 3.98 -2.25 10.40
N TRP A 202 4.57 -3.08 11.28
CA TRP A 202 3.91 -3.52 12.52
C TRP A 202 3.61 -2.34 13.46
N SER A 203 4.57 -1.44 13.63
CA SER A 203 4.39 -0.25 14.47
C SER A 203 3.32 0.67 13.90
N VAL A 204 3.30 0.90 12.58
CA VAL A 204 2.25 1.68 11.91
C VAL A 204 0.89 1.00 12.09
N ALA A 205 0.80 -0.31 11.84
CA ALA A 205 -0.43 -1.08 12.01
C ALA A 205 -0.98 -0.99 13.44
N ARG A 206 -0.11 -1.06 14.46
CA ARG A 206 -0.50 -0.90 15.87
C ARG A 206 -1.01 0.51 16.18
N ASN A 207 -0.27 1.54 15.75
CA ASN A 207 -0.65 2.93 16.01
C ASN A 207 -1.93 3.32 15.25
N LEU A 208 -2.19 2.74 14.07
CA LEU A 208 -3.46 2.96 13.35
C LEU A 208 -4.69 2.50 14.16
N LEU A 209 -4.55 1.50 15.03
CA LEU A 209 -5.61 1.03 15.93
C LEU A 209 -5.77 1.92 17.18
N GLY A 210 -4.76 2.74 17.51
CA GLY A 210 -4.83 3.71 18.60
C GLY A 210 -5.75 4.88 18.28
N ASP A 211 -5.95 5.80 19.23
CA ASP A 211 -6.81 6.99 19.09
C ASP A 211 -6.17 8.27 19.66
N SER A 212 -4.88 8.21 20.02
CA SER A 212 -4.17 9.31 20.67
C SER A 212 -3.33 10.13 19.70
N GLY A 213 -2.99 11.36 20.08
CA GLY A 213 -2.01 12.16 19.34
C GLY A 213 -0.62 11.52 19.31
N GLN A 214 -0.28 10.69 20.30
CA GLN A 214 0.98 9.94 20.33
C GLN A 214 1.03 8.90 19.21
N ASP A 215 -0.09 8.25 18.89
CA ASP A 215 -0.16 7.26 17.81
C ASP A 215 0.16 7.90 16.45
N VAL A 216 -0.41 9.09 16.20
CA VAL A 216 -0.12 9.88 14.98
C VAL A 216 1.34 10.29 14.94
N PHE A 217 1.90 10.73 16.07
CA PHE A 217 3.31 11.11 16.18
C PHE A 217 4.26 9.94 15.87
N GLU A 218 3.97 8.74 16.38
CA GLU A 218 4.79 7.56 16.08
C GLU A 218 4.71 7.17 14.60
N ILE A 219 3.54 7.27 13.96
CA ILE A 219 3.43 7.04 12.52
C ILE A 219 4.21 8.10 11.74
N ALA A 220 4.09 9.38 12.10
CA ALA A 220 4.83 10.48 11.49
C ALA A 220 6.35 10.26 11.58
N ARG A 221 6.85 9.77 12.72
CA ARG A 221 8.27 9.42 12.89
C ARG A 221 8.73 8.34 11.89
N HIS A 222 7.90 7.33 11.63
CA HIS A 222 8.22 6.31 10.63
C HIS A 222 8.20 6.88 9.21
N LEU A 223 7.20 7.70 8.89
CA LEU A 223 7.07 8.39 7.60
C LEU A 223 8.29 9.27 7.30
N VAL A 224 8.76 10.08 8.24
CA VAL A 224 9.96 10.92 8.07
C VAL A 224 11.16 10.09 7.62
N ALA A 225 11.43 8.98 8.32
CA ALA A 225 12.56 8.12 7.99
C ALA A 225 12.40 7.43 6.63
N MET A 226 11.18 7.04 6.23
CA MET A 226 10.92 6.51 4.89
C MET A 226 11.09 7.59 3.82
N CYS A 227 10.63 8.82 4.06
CA CYS A 227 10.80 9.97 3.17
C CYS A 227 12.28 10.34 2.95
N GLN A 228 13.12 10.21 3.98
CA GLN A 228 14.57 10.39 3.85
C GLN A 228 15.20 9.33 2.95
N ALA A 229 14.87 8.05 3.16
CA ALA A 229 15.34 6.96 2.30
C ALA A 229 14.85 7.12 0.84
N TYR A 230 13.62 7.58 0.67
CA TYR A 230 13.06 7.94 -0.64
C TYR A 230 13.88 9.05 -1.32
N GLU A 231 14.21 10.13 -0.61
CA GLU A 231 15.03 11.21 -1.18
C GLU A 231 16.40 10.72 -1.63
N GLU A 232 17.06 9.86 -0.85
CA GLU A 232 18.33 9.24 -1.23
C GLU A 232 18.17 8.41 -2.51
N ALA A 233 17.13 7.58 -2.59
CA ALA A 233 16.84 6.75 -3.75
C ALA A 233 16.55 7.58 -5.01
N ILE A 234 15.73 8.63 -4.90
CA ILE A 234 15.45 9.56 -6.00
C ILE A 234 16.72 10.30 -6.43
N SER A 235 17.53 10.77 -5.48
CA SER A 235 18.77 11.49 -5.79
C SER A 235 19.76 10.61 -6.55
N LEU A 236 19.88 9.33 -6.17
CA LEU A 236 20.72 8.36 -6.87
C LEU A 236 20.18 8.07 -8.28
N ALA A 237 18.87 7.90 -8.43
CA ALA A 237 18.25 7.68 -9.74
C ALA A 237 18.40 8.87 -10.69
N ARG A 238 18.33 10.08 -10.14
CA ARG A 238 18.58 11.33 -10.88
C ARG A 238 20.01 11.50 -11.34
N ALA A 239 20.98 10.79 -10.76
CA ALA A 239 22.36 10.82 -11.25
C ALA A 239 22.45 10.33 -12.71
N ASN A 240 21.52 9.47 -13.15
CA ASN A 240 21.33 9.15 -14.57
C ASN A 240 20.21 10.03 -15.16
N ASP A 241 20.57 11.26 -15.52
CA ASP A 241 19.68 12.27 -16.10
C ASP A 241 18.86 11.74 -17.29
N TYR A 242 19.45 10.88 -18.13
CA TYR A 242 18.77 10.32 -19.29
C TYR A 242 17.62 9.40 -18.88
N LEU A 243 17.88 8.41 -18.01
CA LEU A 243 16.82 7.51 -17.55
C LEU A 243 15.77 8.25 -16.74
N TRP A 244 16.19 9.20 -15.90
CA TRP A 244 15.27 10.01 -15.09
C TRP A 244 14.30 10.82 -15.94
N ARG A 245 14.82 11.61 -16.90
CA ARG A 245 13.98 12.47 -17.76
C ARG A 245 13.04 11.68 -18.68
N ASN A 246 13.36 10.42 -18.96
CA ASN A 246 12.52 9.52 -19.74
C ASN A 246 11.59 8.66 -18.87
N GLY A 247 11.60 8.82 -17.54
CA GLY A 247 10.78 8.02 -16.63
C GLY A 247 11.13 6.53 -16.67
N ALA A 248 12.38 6.20 -16.97
CA ALA A 248 12.89 4.84 -17.09
C ALA A 248 13.87 4.49 -15.94
N ALA A 249 14.01 5.37 -14.95
CA ALA A 249 14.84 5.09 -13.78
C ALA A 249 14.17 4.03 -12.89
N PRO A 250 14.93 3.07 -12.34
CA PRO A 250 14.38 1.93 -11.59
C PRO A 250 14.03 2.32 -10.15
N VAL A 251 13.12 3.29 -9.98
CA VAL A 251 12.62 3.72 -8.66
C VAL A 251 11.12 3.92 -8.69
N ASP A 252 10.48 3.71 -7.54
CA ASP A 252 9.08 4.07 -7.34
C ASP A 252 8.97 5.60 -7.19
N ILE A 253 8.49 6.29 -8.24
CA ILE A 253 8.42 7.77 -8.23
C ILE A 253 7.37 8.28 -7.26
N ALA A 254 6.23 7.61 -7.15
CA ALA A 254 5.30 7.80 -6.05
C ALA A 254 5.36 6.54 -5.20
N ASP A 255 6.18 6.57 -4.14
CA ASP A 255 6.30 5.45 -3.22
C ASP A 255 4.94 5.18 -2.55
N LEU A 256 4.36 4.01 -2.85
CA LEU A 256 3.02 3.66 -2.39
C LEU A 256 3.01 3.26 -0.92
N ASP A 257 4.14 2.87 -0.34
CA ASP A 257 4.21 2.54 1.08
C ASP A 257 4.07 3.84 1.89
N ILE A 258 4.84 4.87 1.54
CA ILE A 258 4.76 6.19 2.17
C ILE A 258 3.41 6.85 1.88
N ALA A 259 3.01 6.95 0.61
CA ALA A 259 1.75 7.59 0.22
C ALA A 259 0.55 6.86 0.82
N GLY A 260 0.60 5.54 0.86
CA GLY A 260 -0.46 4.72 1.40
C GLY A 260 -0.58 4.84 2.92
N ILE A 261 0.52 4.70 3.67
CA ILE A 261 0.51 4.91 5.13
C ILE A 261 -0.01 6.31 5.45
N SER A 262 0.48 7.34 4.75
CA SER A 262 0.01 8.72 4.92
C SER A 262 -1.50 8.82 4.67
N ALA A 263 -2.00 8.23 3.59
CA ALA A 263 -3.42 8.27 3.26
C ALA A 263 -4.30 7.59 4.33
N LEU A 264 -3.85 6.44 4.85
CA LEU A 264 -4.55 5.70 5.91
C LEU A 264 -4.54 6.48 7.22
N THR A 265 -3.42 7.11 7.57
CA THR A 265 -3.31 7.96 8.76
C THR A 265 -4.22 9.17 8.69
N VAL A 266 -4.27 9.88 7.56
CA VAL A 266 -5.18 11.03 7.37
C VAL A 266 -6.64 10.60 7.51
N ARG A 267 -7.03 9.46 6.93
CA ARG A 267 -8.41 8.96 7.06
C ARG A 267 -8.75 8.58 8.50
N ARG A 268 -7.78 8.08 9.28
CA ARG A 268 -7.97 7.66 10.66
C ARG A 268 -7.97 8.82 11.65
N PHE A 269 -7.08 9.79 11.45
CA PHE A 269 -6.72 10.79 12.46
C PHE A 269 -6.91 12.22 11.99
N ASP A 270 -7.49 12.46 10.82
CA ASP A 270 -7.52 13.77 10.15
C ASP A 270 -6.14 14.24 9.62
N GLY A 271 -6.19 15.13 8.62
CA GLY A 271 -4.99 15.64 7.94
C GLY A 271 -4.19 16.60 8.82
N ASP A 272 -4.89 17.44 9.58
CA ASP A 272 -4.29 18.49 10.41
C ASP A 272 -3.41 17.88 11.52
N ARG A 273 -3.83 16.76 12.12
CA ARG A 273 -3.02 16.05 13.12
C ARG A 273 -1.74 15.46 12.55
N LEU A 274 -1.81 14.88 11.36
CA LEU A 274 -0.62 14.31 10.71
C LEU A 274 0.34 15.43 10.30
N GLU A 275 -0.17 16.52 9.72
CA GLU A 275 0.64 17.69 9.37
C GLU A 275 1.27 18.32 10.62
N ALA A 276 0.53 18.45 11.72
CA ALA A 276 1.06 18.96 12.99
C ALA A 276 2.15 18.05 13.57
N ALA A 277 1.96 16.73 13.53
CA ALA A 277 2.97 15.76 13.98
C ALA A 277 4.23 15.83 13.13
N LEU A 278 4.11 15.97 11.80
CA LEU A 278 5.25 16.12 10.90
C LEU A 278 5.93 17.48 11.04
N ALA A 279 5.18 18.54 11.36
CA ALA A 279 5.75 19.87 11.61
C ALA A 279 6.50 19.97 12.94
N ASP A 280 6.36 18.99 13.84
CA ASP A 280 7.07 18.96 15.11
C ASP A 280 8.59 19.05 14.88
N ALA A 281 9.23 19.92 15.65
CA ALA A 281 10.64 20.26 15.47
C ALA A 281 11.58 19.07 15.70
N THR A 282 11.13 18.02 16.39
CA THR A 282 11.89 16.78 16.60
C THR A 282 11.82 15.81 15.43
N LEU A 283 10.85 15.99 14.51
CA LEU A 283 10.61 15.09 13.39
C LEU A 283 10.91 15.73 12.02
N GLY A 284 10.36 16.93 11.75
CA GLY A 284 10.26 17.43 10.36
C GLY A 284 11.11 18.65 10.01
N ARG A 285 11.98 19.14 10.90
CA ARG A 285 12.96 20.15 10.49
C ARG A 285 13.94 19.52 9.49
N GLY A 286 13.65 19.66 8.20
CA GLY A 286 14.62 19.38 7.14
C GLY A 286 14.18 18.41 6.04
N LEU A 287 12.92 17.96 5.97
CA LEU A 287 12.49 17.24 4.76
C LEU A 287 12.52 18.17 3.56
N SER A 288 13.27 17.79 2.53
CA SER A 288 13.34 18.55 1.29
C SER A 288 12.00 18.49 0.53
N PRO A 289 11.80 19.37 -0.46
CA PRO A 289 10.63 19.27 -1.35
C PRO A 289 10.49 17.90 -2.01
N ILE A 290 11.59 17.19 -2.30
CA ILE A 290 11.57 15.85 -2.90
C ILE A 290 11.07 14.83 -1.87
N ALA A 291 11.65 14.82 -0.67
CA ALA A 291 11.28 13.89 0.40
C ALA A 291 9.79 13.96 0.76
N ARG A 292 9.17 15.15 0.62
CA ARG A 292 7.76 15.39 0.94
C ARG A 292 6.78 14.87 -0.10
N VAL A 293 7.21 14.65 -1.34
CA VAL A 293 6.31 14.28 -2.45
C VAL A 293 5.40 13.10 -2.10
N PRO A 294 5.91 11.91 -1.74
CA PRO A 294 5.03 10.75 -1.53
C PRO A 294 4.04 10.95 -0.37
N PHE A 295 4.43 11.63 0.70
CA PHE A 295 3.53 11.97 1.80
C PHE A 295 2.39 12.91 1.37
N GLU A 296 2.71 13.98 0.62
CA GLU A 296 1.71 14.94 0.14
C GLU A 296 0.76 14.31 -0.89
N LEU A 297 1.25 13.36 -1.69
CA LEU A 297 0.41 12.52 -2.54
C LEU A 297 -0.55 11.66 -1.70
N GLY A 298 -0.08 11.14 -0.57
CA GLY A 298 -0.91 10.40 0.39
C GLY A 298 -2.03 11.23 0.99
N ILE A 299 -1.76 12.47 1.41
CA ILE A 299 -2.82 13.40 1.86
C ILE A 299 -3.85 13.63 0.74
N SER A 300 -3.36 13.87 -0.48
CA SER A 300 -4.22 14.10 -1.65
C SER A 300 -5.09 12.87 -1.97
N LEU A 301 -4.57 11.67 -1.73
CA LEU A 301 -5.29 10.40 -1.90
C LEU A 301 -6.34 10.17 -0.80
N ALA A 302 -6.13 10.71 0.40
CA ALA A 302 -7.05 10.57 1.54
C ALA A 302 -8.29 11.46 1.45
N GLY A 303 -8.17 12.66 0.86
CA GLY A 303 -9.25 13.66 0.78
C GLY A 303 -10.44 13.29 -0.13
N ARG A 304 -10.67 11.99 -0.37
CA ARG A 304 -11.69 11.45 -1.27
C ARG A 304 -12.24 10.14 -0.75
#